data_AF-A0A813BYY6-F1
#
_entry.id   AF-A0A813BYY6-F1
#
_cell.length_a   1.000
_cell.length_b   1.000
_cell.length_c   1.000
_cell.angle_alpha   90.00
_cell.angle_beta   90.00
_cell.angle_gamma   90.00
#
_symmetry.space_group_name_H-M   'P 1'
#
loop_
_entity.id
_entity.type
_entity.pdbx_description
1 polymer ?
#
loop_
_entity_poly.entity_id
_entity_poly.type
_entity_poly.pdbx_seq_one_letter_code
_entity_poly.pdbx_strand_id
1 'polypeptide(L)'
;DFQTCLLASARALLPDGWDSKHESAWIAVWTCIADRLEQSLPLPSKYQKPVQNFVAGLSTDQRQKLGKRSFERLFREHEQVSNHFNQSWMRLAFIISKTLDMAVRLFHEPAQMFDELTQLGLKHIMFQADSQFFQPWVAALVAEIQLICQDEKVIDAMDFALCVIGSIIGKALEAGATPILKAIVTDDVKALKKALAATPRGQRAEAILGRG
;
A
#
# COMPACT_ATOMS: atom_id res chain seq x y z
N ASP A 1 -10.84 -13.98 25.39
CA ASP A 1 -12.26 -13.76 25.05
C ASP A 1 -12.54 -13.74 23.55
N PHE A 2 -11.94 -12.87 22.72
CA PHE A 2 -12.23 -12.83 21.28
C PHE A 2 -11.84 -14.11 20.51
N GLN A 3 -10.64 -14.67 20.75
CA GLN A 3 -10.18 -15.91 20.10
C GLN A 3 -11.16 -17.07 20.30
N THR A 4 -11.64 -17.24 21.53
CA THR A 4 -12.58 -18.29 21.90
C THR A 4 -13.91 -18.11 21.16
N CYS A 5 -14.43 -16.89 21.07
CA CYS A 5 -15.64 -16.59 20.30
C CYS A 5 -15.46 -16.83 18.80
N LEU A 6 -14.30 -16.47 18.24
CA LEU A 6 -13.96 -16.70 16.83
C LEU A 6 -13.95 -18.20 16.51
N LEU A 7 -13.24 -19.01 17.30
CA LEU A 7 -13.16 -20.46 17.11
C LEU A 7 -14.51 -21.15 17.30
N ALA A 8 -15.27 -20.75 18.32
CA ALA A 8 -16.61 -21.28 18.55
C ALA A 8 -17.56 -20.98 17.37
N SER A 9 -17.50 -19.76 16.83
CA SER A 9 -18.29 -19.37 15.66
C SER A 9 -17.86 -20.12 14.40
N ALA A 10 -16.55 -20.26 14.16
CA ALA A 10 -16.03 -21.00 13.01
C ALA A 10 -16.43 -22.48 13.05
N ARG A 11 -16.38 -23.09 14.23
CA ARG A 11 -16.84 -24.47 14.47
C ARG A 11 -18.34 -24.63 14.22
N ALA A 12 -19.15 -23.65 14.64
CA ALA A 12 -20.59 -23.67 14.41
C ALA A 12 -20.97 -23.52 12.93
N LEU A 13 -20.16 -22.81 12.14
CA LEU A 13 -20.39 -22.61 10.70
C LEU A 13 -19.90 -23.77 9.82
N LEU A 14 -19.01 -24.63 10.34
CA LEU A 14 -18.41 -25.75 9.60
C LEU A 14 -18.50 -27.08 10.39
N PRO A 15 -19.70 -27.52 10.81
CA PRO A 15 -19.86 -28.64 11.72
C PRO A 15 -19.32 -29.97 11.16
N ASP A 16 -19.42 -30.18 9.84
CA ASP A 16 -19.04 -31.44 9.18
C ASP A 16 -17.56 -31.48 8.73
N GLY A 17 -16.85 -30.35 8.76
CA GLY A 17 -15.47 -30.22 8.29
C GLY A 17 -14.47 -29.78 9.35
N TRP A 18 -14.95 -29.37 10.53
CA TRP A 18 -14.10 -28.87 11.60
C TRP A 18 -13.48 -30.03 12.39
N ASP A 19 -12.17 -30.23 12.22
CA ASP A 19 -11.37 -31.18 12.98
C ASP A 19 -10.29 -30.47 13.82
N SER A 20 -9.49 -31.26 14.55
CA SER A 20 -8.41 -30.75 15.39
C SER A 20 -7.30 -30.02 14.59
N LYS A 21 -7.13 -30.34 13.31
CA LYS A 21 -6.14 -29.68 12.45
C LYS A 21 -6.62 -28.29 12.06
N HIS A 22 -7.89 -28.15 11.71
CA HIS A 22 -8.51 -26.84 11.44
C HIS A 22 -8.43 -25.94 12.68
N GLU A 23 -8.74 -26.49 13.86
CA GLU A 23 -8.68 -25.73 15.12
C GLU A 23 -7.25 -25.25 15.41
N SER A 24 -6.25 -26.12 15.25
CA SER A 24 -4.84 -25.77 15.43
C SER A 24 -4.36 -24.70 14.42
N ALA A 25 -4.78 -24.81 13.16
CA ALA A 25 -4.44 -23.84 12.12
C ALA A 25 -5.05 -22.46 12.40
N TRP A 26 -6.33 -22.41 12.79
CA TRP A 26 -6.99 -21.15 13.14
C TRP A 26 -6.44 -20.52 14.41
N ILE A 27 -6.03 -21.32 15.39
CA ILE A 27 -5.29 -20.83 16.56
C ILE A 27 -3.99 -20.17 16.10
N ALA A 28 -3.20 -20.83 15.25
CA ALA A 28 -1.95 -20.28 14.75
C ALA A 28 -2.16 -18.96 13.98
N VAL A 29 -3.18 -18.89 13.11
CA VAL A 29 -3.55 -17.67 12.40
C VAL A 29 -3.92 -16.55 13.37
N TRP A 30 -4.76 -16.83 14.36
CA TRP A 30 -5.16 -15.85 15.34
C TRP A 30 -3.96 -15.36 16.17
N THR A 31 -3.08 -16.26 16.62
CA THR A 31 -1.86 -15.89 17.35
C THR A 31 -0.98 -14.96 16.52
N CYS A 32 -0.74 -15.29 15.24
CA CYS A 32 0.01 -14.40 14.35
C CYS A 32 -0.63 -13.01 14.21
N ILE A 33 -1.97 -12.95 14.10
CA ILE A 33 -2.70 -11.67 14.02
C ILE A 33 -2.59 -10.90 15.34
N ALA A 34 -2.81 -11.56 16.47
CA ALA A 34 -2.75 -10.97 17.80
C ALA A 34 -1.34 -10.42 18.10
N ASP A 35 -0.30 -11.22 17.87
CA ASP A 35 1.10 -10.80 18.04
C ASP A 35 1.41 -9.57 17.17
N ARG A 36 0.94 -9.56 15.92
CA ARG A 36 1.17 -8.43 15.02
C ARG A 36 0.41 -7.19 15.48
N LEU A 37 -0.83 -7.34 15.95
CA LEU A 37 -1.63 -6.24 16.49
C LEU A 37 -0.97 -5.67 17.75
N GLU A 38 -0.55 -6.51 18.69
CA GLU A 38 0.13 -6.10 19.93
C GLU A 38 1.44 -5.37 19.64
N GLN A 39 2.22 -5.82 18.66
CA GLN A 39 3.43 -5.12 18.21
C GLN A 39 3.12 -3.78 17.53
N SER A 40 1.97 -3.67 16.86
CA SER A 40 1.63 -2.51 16.02
C SER A 40 0.86 -1.42 16.78
N LEU A 41 0.07 -1.79 17.78
CA LEU A 41 -0.74 -0.90 18.62
C LEU A 41 0.06 0.22 19.32
N PRO A 42 1.26 -0.01 19.89
CA PRO A 42 2.02 1.05 20.54
C PRO A 42 2.73 1.98 19.54
N LEU A 43 2.90 1.56 18.27
CA LEU A 43 3.73 2.27 17.30
C LEU A 43 3.28 3.72 17.03
N PRO A 44 1.98 4.05 16.88
CA PRO A 44 1.56 5.44 16.73
C PRO A 44 2.06 6.33 17.87
N SER A 45 1.88 5.92 19.13
CA SER A 45 2.35 6.68 20.29
C SER A 45 3.88 6.83 20.33
N LYS A 46 4.61 5.81 19.86
CA LYS A 46 6.08 5.79 19.81
C LYS A 46 6.63 6.70 18.70
N TYR A 47 5.97 6.74 17.55
CA TYR A 47 6.53 7.24 16.29
C TYR A 47 5.96 8.56 15.81
N GLN A 48 4.74 8.91 16.21
CA GLN A 48 4.03 10.09 15.72
C GLN A 48 4.84 11.38 15.90
N LYS A 49 5.32 11.66 17.12
CA LYS A 49 6.03 12.91 17.42
C LYS A 49 7.42 12.98 16.76
N PRO A 50 8.27 11.94 16.80
CA PRO A 50 9.53 11.92 16.06
C PRO A 50 9.36 12.19 14.55
N VAL A 51 8.43 11.48 13.89
CA VAL A 51 8.19 11.64 12.45
C VAL A 51 7.63 13.03 12.13
N GLN A 52 6.70 13.53 12.93
CA GLN A 52 6.16 14.88 12.77
C GLN A 52 7.25 15.94 12.86
N ASN A 53 8.13 15.86 13.87
CA ASN A 53 9.23 16.79 14.05
C ASN A 53 10.23 16.73 12.90
N PHE A 54 10.60 15.52 12.47
CA PHE A 54 11.50 15.33 11.34
C PHE A 54 10.93 15.95 10.07
N VAL A 55 9.69 15.59 9.69
CA VAL A 55 9.05 16.06 8.46
C VAL A 55 8.78 17.58 8.48
N ALA A 56 8.43 18.15 9.63
CA ALA A 56 8.27 19.59 9.81
C ALA A 56 9.62 20.35 9.80
N GLY A 57 10.71 19.71 10.21
CA GLY A 57 12.05 20.28 10.20
C GLY A 57 12.72 20.32 8.82
N LEU A 58 12.20 19.58 7.83
CA LEU A 58 12.73 19.60 6.46
C LEU A 58 12.29 20.86 5.72
N SER A 59 13.26 21.62 5.21
CA SER A 59 13.01 22.73 4.30
C SER A 59 12.48 22.25 2.95
N THR A 60 11.88 23.16 2.17
CA THR A 60 11.41 22.87 0.81
C THR A 60 12.53 22.32 -0.08
N ASP A 61 13.74 22.88 0.02
CA ASP A 61 14.91 22.41 -0.74
C ASP A 61 15.34 21.01 -0.31
N GLN A 62 15.36 20.71 1.00
CA GLN A 62 15.67 19.38 1.50
C GLN A 62 14.65 18.33 1.01
N ARG A 63 13.35 18.65 1.06
CA ARG A 63 12.30 17.77 0.53
C ARG A 63 12.48 17.52 -0.97
N GLN A 64 12.82 18.55 -1.73
CA GLN A 64 13.07 18.41 -3.18
C GLN A 64 14.28 17.54 -3.48
N LYS A 65 15.39 17.77 -2.77
CA LYS A 65 16.62 16.95 -2.91
C LYS A 65 16.38 15.50 -2.53
N LEU A 66 15.69 15.26 -1.41
CA LEU A 66 15.33 13.91 -0.98
C LEU A 66 14.50 13.22 -2.05
N GLY A 67 13.48 13.89 -2.58
CA GLY A 67 12.60 13.28 -3.57
C GLY A 67 13.32 12.96 -4.88
N LYS A 68 14.16 13.88 -5.37
CA LYS A 68 14.99 13.63 -6.55
C LYS A 68 15.92 12.43 -6.33
N ARG A 69 16.69 12.41 -5.24
CA ARG A 69 17.66 11.34 -4.96
C ARG A 69 17.00 9.98 -4.77
N SER A 70 15.82 9.95 -4.15
CA SER A 70 15.08 8.69 -3.94
C SER A 70 14.70 8.05 -5.27
N PHE A 71 14.21 8.83 -6.24
CA PHE A 71 13.91 8.33 -7.58
C PHE A 71 15.17 8.03 -8.40
N GLU A 72 16.24 8.82 -8.28
CA GLU A 72 17.53 8.50 -8.90
C GLU A 72 18.10 7.16 -8.41
N ARG A 73 17.99 6.88 -7.12
CA ARG A 73 18.36 5.59 -6.53
C ARG A 73 17.47 4.48 -7.07
N LEU A 74 16.15 4.66 -7.04
CA LEU A 74 15.19 3.68 -7.54
C LEU A 74 15.47 3.31 -9.00
N PHE A 75 15.70 4.29 -9.87
CA PHE A 75 15.97 4.03 -11.29
C PHE A 75 17.35 3.41 -11.53
N ARG A 76 18.32 3.65 -10.64
CA ARG A 76 19.62 2.99 -10.70
C ARG A 76 19.54 1.52 -10.29
N GLU A 77 18.78 1.22 -9.24
CA GLU A 77 18.64 -0.13 -8.70
C GLU A 77 17.62 -0.97 -9.49
N HIS A 78 16.63 -0.31 -10.09
CA HIS A 78 15.54 -0.93 -10.85
C HIS A 78 15.24 -0.15 -12.12
N GLU A 79 16.12 -0.25 -13.12
CA GLU A 79 16.05 0.52 -14.38
C GLU A 79 14.69 0.41 -15.09
N GLN A 80 14.08 -0.77 -15.06
CA GLN A 80 12.74 -1.04 -15.62
C GLN A 80 11.65 -0.10 -15.09
N VAL A 81 11.80 0.43 -13.87
CA VAL A 81 10.86 1.37 -13.28
C VAL A 81 10.86 2.70 -14.04
N SER A 82 12.01 3.13 -14.56
CA SER A 82 12.14 4.41 -15.28
C SER A 82 11.25 4.49 -16.52
N ASN A 83 10.95 3.35 -17.15
CA ASN A 83 10.06 3.26 -18.31
C ASN A 83 8.60 3.65 -17.99
N HIS A 84 8.20 3.62 -16.71
CA HIS A 84 6.87 4.01 -16.25
C HIS A 84 6.75 5.51 -15.95
N PHE A 85 7.84 6.28 -16.03
CA PHE A 85 7.86 7.70 -15.66
C PHE A 85 8.20 8.60 -16.86
N ASN A 86 7.33 9.58 -17.11
CA ASN A 86 7.53 10.66 -18.09
C ASN A 86 7.44 12.06 -17.45
N GLN A 87 7.38 12.12 -16.13
CA GLN A 87 7.15 13.33 -15.35
C GLN A 87 8.46 14.06 -15.07
N SER A 88 8.38 15.38 -14.89
CA SER A 88 9.54 16.18 -14.52
C SER A 88 10.06 15.84 -13.13
N TRP A 89 11.37 16.05 -12.91
CA TRP A 89 11.99 15.91 -11.58
C TRP A 89 11.27 16.71 -10.48
N MET A 90 10.75 17.90 -10.82
CA MET A 90 9.97 18.71 -9.90
C MET A 90 8.68 18.01 -9.47
N ARG A 91 8.01 17.32 -10.39
CA ARG A 91 6.80 16.54 -10.08
C ARG A 91 7.11 15.33 -9.20
N LEU A 92 8.20 14.61 -9.48
CA LEU A 92 8.65 13.47 -8.67
C LEU A 92 9.00 13.91 -7.24
N ALA A 93 9.73 15.02 -7.11
CA ALA A 93 10.03 15.63 -5.82
C ALA A 93 8.78 16.06 -5.03
N PHE A 94 7.78 16.59 -5.73
CA PHE A 94 6.50 16.95 -5.12
C PHE A 94 5.74 15.72 -4.60
N ILE A 95 5.75 14.60 -5.34
CA ILE A 95 5.14 13.34 -4.90
C ILE A 95 5.75 12.90 -3.57
N ILE A 96 7.09 12.89 -3.46
CA ILE A 96 7.78 12.52 -2.22
C ILE A 96 7.42 13.48 -1.08
N SER A 97 7.34 14.78 -1.35
CA SER A 97 6.91 15.75 -0.34
C SER A 97 5.52 15.44 0.21
N LYS A 98 4.58 15.01 -0.65
CA LYS A 98 3.24 14.58 -0.23
C LYS A 98 3.25 13.24 0.50
N THR A 99 4.09 12.31 0.08
CA THR A 99 4.28 11.04 0.80
C THR A 99 4.77 11.27 2.23
N LEU A 100 5.71 12.20 2.44
CA LEU A 100 6.17 12.55 3.79
C LEU A 100 5.03 13.11 4.66
N ASP A 101 4.19 13.97 4.10
CA ASP A 101 3.01 14.50 4.81
C ASP A 101 2.01 13.36 5.13
N MET A 102 1.81 12.43 4.20
CA MET A 102 0.97 11.25 4.41
C MET A 102 1.52 10.32 5.50
N ALA A 103 2.85 10.16 5.60
CA ALA A 103 3.49 9.36 6.64
C ALA A 103 3.20 9.92 8.05
N VAL A 104 3.21 11.26 8.21
CA VAL A 104 2.82 11.92 9.46
C VAL A 104 1.34 11.70 9.75
N ARG A 105 0.48 11.91 8.75
CA ARG A 105 -0.98 11.76 8.89
C ARG A 105 -1.41 10.33 9.21
N LEU A 106 -0.70 9.33 8.71
CA LEU A 106 -0.99 7.92 8.97
C LEU A 106 -1.05 7.60 10.47
N PHE A 107 -0.20 8.24 11.28
CA PHE A 107 -0.20 8.05 12.73
C PHE A 107 -1.31 8.84 13.46
N HIS A 108 -1.89 9.88 12.84
CA HIS A 108 -2.94 10.70 13.43
C HIS A 108 -4.34 10.22 13.02
N GLU A 109 -4.51 9.89 11.74
CA GLU A 109 -5.79 9.64 11.08
C GLU A 109 -5.73 8.35 10.24
N PRO A 110 -5.38 7.19 10.81
CA PRO A 110 -5.09 5.97 10.06
C PRO A 110 -6.27 5.49 9.19
N ALA A 111 -7.52 5.64 9.67
CA ALA A 111 -8.70 5.24 8.92
C ALA A 111 -8.94 6.12 7.69
N GLN A 112 -8.86 7.44 7.82
CA GLN A 112 -9.03 8.36 6.68
C GLN A 112 -7.89 8.19 5.68
N MET A 113 -6.66 8.01 6.18
CA MET A 113 -5.51 7.72 5.32
C MET A 113 -5.68 6.41 4.54
N PHE A 114 -6.26 5.38 5.15
CA PHE A 114 -6.56 4.13 4.44
C PHE A 114 -7.49 4.36 3.24
N ASP A 115 -8.58 5.12 3.43
CA ASP A 115 -9.53 5.42 2.36
C ASP A 115 -8.88 6.25 1.24
N GLU A 116 -8.13 7.31 1.60
CA GLU A 116 -7.42 8.18 0.65
C GLU A 116 -6.37 7.39 -0.16
N LEU A 117 -5.58 6.54 0.51
CA LEU A 117 -4.54 5.72 -0.13
C LEU A 117 -5.13 4.65 -1.02
N THR A 118 -6.27 4.06 -0.63
CA THR A 118 -7.00 3.11 -1.47
C THR A 118 -7.48 3.77 -2.75
N GLN A 119 -8.10 4.95 -2.66
CA GLN A 119 -8.49 5.74 -3.83
C GLN A 119 -7.29 6.12 -4.70
N LEU A 120 -6.16 6.47 -4.07
CA LEU A 120 -4.92 6.74 -4.79
C LEU A 120 -4.42 5.49 -5.51
N GLY A 121 -4.46 4.31 -4.91
CA GLY A 121 -4.10 3.04 -5.55
C GLY A 121 -4.97 2.69 -6.75
N LEU A 122 -6.28 2.95 -6.68
CA LEU A 122 -7.16 2.79 -7.85
C LEU A 122 -6.76 3.72 -9.01
N LYS A 123 -6.30 4.95 -8.72
CA LYS A 123 -5.77 5.85 -9.76
C LYS A 123 -4.47 5.32 -10.39
N HIS A 124 -3.68 4.53 -9.65
CA HIS A 124 -2.45 3.93 -10.19
C HIS A 124 -2.72 2.87 -11.26
N ILE A 125 -3.95 2.31 -11.32
CA ILE A 125 -4.38 1.44 -12.43
C ILE A 125 -4.32 2.21 -13.75
N MET A 126 -4.79 3.47 -13.76
CA MET A 126 -4.79 4.32 -14.95
C MET A 126 -3.38 4.71 -15.39
N PHE A 127 -2.42 4.70 -14.46
CA PHE A 127 -1.01 4.95 -14.76
C PHE A 127 -0.26 3.69 -15.20
N GLN A 128 -0.94 2.55 -15.28
CA GLN A 128 -0.33 1.25 -15.59
C GLN A 128 0.87 0.97 -14.68
N ALA A 129 0.75 1.36 -13.42
CA ALA A 129 1.75 1.07 -12.41
C ALA A 129 1.77 -0.44 -12.14
N ASP A 130 2.93 -0.94 -11.73
CA ASP A 130 3.10 -2.32 -11.33
C ASP A 130 3.30 -2.38 -9.80
N SER A 131 2.51 -3.22 -9.13
CA SER A 131 2.54 -3.34 -7.67
C SER A 131 3.90 -3.79 -7.16
N GLN A 132 4.67 -4.52 -7.97
CA GLN A 132 5.98 -5.02 -7.59
C GLN A 132 7.00 -3.91 -7.31
N PHE A 133 6.78 -2.68 -7.81
CA PHE A 133 7.72 -1.57 -7.65
C PHE A 133 7.50 -0.72 -6.39
N PHE A 134 6.41 -0.92 -5.64
CA PHE A 134 6.17 -0.15 -4.41
C PHE A 134 7.19 -0.46 -3.32
N GLN A 135 7.55 -1.73 -3.10
CA GLN A 135 8.56 -2.10 -2.09
C GLN A 135 9.96 -1.58 -2.45
N PRO A 136 10.45 -1.73 -3.70
CA PRO A 136 11.65 -1.04 -4.17
C PRO A 136 11.64 0.48 -3.93
N TRP A 137 10.51 1.13 -4.21
CA TRP A 137 10.38 2.57 -3.98
C TRP A 137 10.45 2.94 -2.49
N VAL A 138 9.83 2.16 -1.59
CA VAL A 138 9.96 2.34 -0.14
C VAL A 138 11.43 2.22 0.29
N ALA A 139 12.11 1.16 -0.13
CA ALA A 139 13.51 0.92 0.21
C ALA A 139 14.41 2.08 -0.26
N ALA A 140 14.21 2.58 -1.48
CA ALA A 140 14.98 3.69 -2.02
C ALA A 140 14.77 4.99 -1.20
N LEU A 141 13.53 5.29 -0.81
CA LEU A 141 13.22 6.48 -0.01
C LEU A 141 13.76 6.37 1.43
N VAL A 142 13.61 5.22 2.08
CA VAL A 142 14.16 4.98 3.43
C VAL A 142 15.67 5.11 3.43
N ALA A 143 16.35 4.55 2.42
CA ALA A 143 17.80 4.65 2.31
C ALA A 143 18.28 6.10 2.18
N GLU A 144 17.54 6.96 1.47
CA GLU A 144 17.88 8.39 1.39
C GLU A 144 17.54 9.15 2.67
N ILE A 145 16.51 8.74 3.42
CA ILE A 145 16.22 9.30 4.76
C ILE A 145 17.35 8.98 5.73
N GLN A 146 17.90 7.76 5.71
CA GLN A 146 19.03 7.33 6.54
C GLN A 146 20.30 8.16 6.30
N LEU A 147 20.45 8.77 5.12
CA LEU A 147 21.58 9.65 4.82
C LEU A 147 21.46 11.04 5.45
N ILE A 148 20.24 11.46 5.82
CA ILE A 148 19.97 12.81 6.35
C ILE A 148 19.44 12.81 7.79
N CYS A 149 19.13 11.64 8.33
CA CYS A 149 18.65 11.44 9.70
C CYS A 149 19.39 10.27 10.35
N GLN A 150 19.88 10.44 11.57
CA GLN A 150 20.57 9.42 12.37
C GLN A 150 19.69 8.90 13.52
N ASP A 151 18.48 9.45 13.72
CA ASP A 151 17.56 8.98 14.76
C ASP A 151 16.89 7.68 14.28
N GLU A 152 17.30 6.56 14.87
CA GLU A 152 16.74 5.23 14.57
C GLU A 152 15.22 5.20 14.73
N LYS A 153 14.65 5.95 15.68
CA LYS A 153 13.19 6.00 15.85
C LYS A 153 12.50 6.64 14.66
N VAL A 154 13.12 7.65 14.05
CA VAL A 154 12.57 8.29 12.84
C VAL A 154 12.71 7.36 11.65
N ILE A 155 13.85 6.68 11.50
CA ILE A 155 14.09 5.73 10.42
C ILE A 155 13.08 4.58 10.48
N ASP A 156 12.96 3.91 11.63
CA ASP A 156 12.02 2.81 11.85
C ASP A 156 10.56 3.24 11.60
N ALA A 157 10.21 4.44 12.06
CA ALA A 157 8.88 4.98 11.89
C ALA A 157 8.55 5.32 10.43
N MET A 158 9.51 5.91 9.71
CA MET A 158 9.38 6.21 8.29
C MET A 158 9.29 4.93 7.47
N ASP A 159 10.13 3.93 7.75
CA ASP A 159 10.06 2.63 7.09
C ASP A 159 8.69 1.98 7.30
N PHE A 160 8.20 1.92 8.54
CA PHE A 160 6.86 1.42 8.84
C PHE A 160 5.78 2.18 8.08
N ALA A 161 5.77 3.52 8.14
CA ALA A 161 4.73 4.32 7.51
C ALA A 161 4.73 4.17 5.98
N LEU A 162 5.92 4.18 5.36
CA LEU A 162 6.08 4.02 3.92
C LEU A 162 5.71 2.60 3.47
N CYS A 163 6.05 1.56 4.24
CA CYS A 163 5.61 0.19 4.01
C CYS A 163 4.09 0.07 4.03
N VAL A 164 3.42 0.70 5.00
CA VAL A 164 1.95 0.71 5.08
C VAL A 164 1.35 1.43 3.87
N ILE A 165 1.86 2.62 3.53
CA ILE A 165 1.43 3.39 2.35
C ILE A 165 1.56 2.57 1.07
N GLY A 166 2.76 2.02 0.81
CA GLY A 166 3.02 1.21 -0.38
C GLY A 166 2.16 -0.05 -0.44
N SER A 167 1.93 -0.69 0.71
CA SER A 167 1.08 -1.90 0.80
C SER A 167 -0.39 -1.61 0.52
N ILE A 168 -0.95 -0.50 1.04
CA ILE A 168 -2.34 -0.13 0.77
C ILE A 168 -2.53 0.18 -0.71
N ILE A 169 -1.64 1.00 -1.30
CA ILE A 169 -1.70 1.36 -2.72
C ILE A 169 -1.53 0.11 -3.60
N GLY A 170 -0.54 -0.74 -3.31
CA GLY A 170 -0.29 -1.98 -4.05
C GLY A 170 -1.47 -2.95 -4.00
N LYS A 171 -2.07 -3.16 -2.82
CA LYS A 171 -3.26 -4.01 -2.68
C LYS A 171 -4.47 -3.45 -3.41
N ALA A 172 -4.70 -2.13 -3.34
CA ALA A 172 -5.79 -1.49 -4.05
C ALA A 172 -5.63 -1.60 -5.58
N LEU A 173 -4.40 -1.47 -6.07
CA LEU A 173 -4.06 -1.70 -7.48
C LEU A 173 -4.35 -3.15 -7.90
N GLU A 174 -3.89 -4.14 -7.12
CA GLU A 174 -4.11 -5.55 -7.44
C GLU A 174 -5.59 -5.96 -7.39
N ALA A 175 -6.31 -5.53 -6.35
CA ALA A 175 -7.73 -5.81 -6.21
C ALA A 175 -8.57 -5.09 -7.26
N GLY A 176 -8.20 -3.85 -7.62
CA GLY A 176 -8.95 -3.04 -8.57
C GLY A 176 -8.62 -3.31 -10.04
N ALA A 177 -7.45 -3.87 -10.38
CA ALA A 177 -7.03 -4.08 -11.76
C ALA A 177 -7.68 -5.31 -12.40
N THR A 178 -9.01 -5.27 -12.54
CA THR A 178 -9.81 -6.30 -13.20
C THR A 178 -9.37 -6.48 -14.66
N PRO A 179 -9.59 -7.66 -15.28
CA PRO A 179 -9.32 -7.87 -16.70
C PRO A 179 -10.02 -6.86 -17.61
N ILE A 180 -11.20 -6.38 -17.21
CA ILE A 180 -11.96 -5.34 -17.92
C ILE A 180 -11.22 -4.01 -17.86
N LEU A 181 -10.84 -3.55 -16.66
CA LEU A 181 -10.14 -2.27 -16.50
C LEU A 181 -8.76 -2.29 -17.14
N LYS A 182 -8.01 -3.40 -17.04
CA LYS A 182 -6.73 -3.57 -17.74
C LYS A 182 -6.90 -3.41 -19.25
N ALA A 183 -7.88 -4.10 -19.84
CA ALA A 183 -8.15 -4.02 -21.28
C ALA A 183 -8.59 -2.61 -21.72
N ILE A 184 -9.35 -1.89 -20.89
CA ILE A 184 -9.74 -0.49 -21.15
C ILE A 184 -8.52 0.41 -21.13
N VAL A 185 -7.66 0.30 -20.11
CA VAL A 185 -6.48 1.16 -19.95
C VAL A 185 -5.44 0.91 -21.04
N THR A 186 -5.33 -0.31 -21.56
CA THR A 186 -4.43 -0.64 -22.67
C THR A 186 -5.06 -0.48 -24.07
N ASP A 187 -6.30 0.02 -24.16
CA ASP A 187 -7.06 0.15 -25.41
C ASP A 187 -7.14 -1.17 -26.23
N ASP A 188 -7.26 -2.31 -25.55
CA ASP A 188 -7.33 -3.64 -26.20
C ASP A 188 -8.79 -4.11 -26.31
N VAL A 189 -9.40 -3.81 -27.44
CA VAL A 189 -10.78 -4.20 -27.76
C VAL A 189 -10.98 -5.73 -27.75
N LYS A 190 -9.96 -6.52 -28.13
CA LYS A 190 -10.07 -7.98 -28.15
C LYS A 190 -10.05 -8.53 -26.72
N ALA A 191 -9.12 -8.05 -25.90
CA ALA A 191 -9.06 -8.40 -24.48
C ALA A 191 -10.34 -7.97 -23.74
N LEU A 192 -10.87 -6.79 -24.05
CA LEU A 192 -12.11 -6.29 -23.45
C LEU A 192 -13.30 -7.20 -23.78
N LYS A 193 -13.46 -7.58 -25.05
CA LYS A 193 -14.53 -8.51 -25.47
C LYS A 193 -14.40 -9.86 -24.78
N LYS A 194 -13.17 -10.38 -24.64
CA LYS A 194 -12.91 -11.65 -23.94
C LYS A 194 -13.25 -11.55 -22.46
N ALA A 195 -12.83 -10.47 -21.79
CA ALA A 195 -13.12 -10.24 -20.38
C ALA A 195 -14.63 -10.12 -20.12
N LEU A 196 -15.35 -9.36 -20.95
CA LEU A 196 -16.81 -9.21 -20.84
C LEU A 196 -17.59 -10.48 -21.17
N ALA A 197 -17.03 -11.39 -21.99
CA ALA A 197 -17.67 -12.66 -22.30
C ALA A 197 -17.83 -13.53 -21.04
N ALA A 198 -16.89 -13.44 -20.10
CA ALA A 198 -16.95 -14.14 -18.81
C ALA A 198 -17.96 -13.52 -17.82
N THR A 199 -18.43 -12.29 -18.07
CA THR A 199 -19.42 -11.60 -17.24
C THR A 199 -20.85 -11.86 -17.73
N PRO A 200 -21.82 -12.19 -16.84
CA PRO A 200 -23.22 -12.34 -17.21
C PRO A 200 -23.77 -11.10 -17.91
N ARG A 201 -24.58 -11.26 -18.97
CA ARG A 201 -25.05 -10.15 -19.82
C ARG A 201 -25.68 -9.00 -19.03
N GLY A 202 -26.47 -9.29 -17.99
CA GLY A 202 -27.14 -8.30 -17.15
C GLY A 202 -26.21 -7.49 -16.23
N GLN A 203 -24.98 -7.97 -15.99
CA GLN A 203 -24.00 -7.34 -15.08
C GLN A 203 -22.85 -6.65 -15.83
N ARG A 204 -22.81 -6.74 -17.17
CA ARG A 204 -21.71 -6.19 -17.97
C ARG A 204 -21.60 -4.67 -17.87
N ALA A 205 -22.72 -3.96 -17.81
CA ALA A 205 -22.70 -2.51 -17.68
C ALA A 205 -22.10 -2.08 -16.34
N GLU A 206 -22.48 -2.75 -15.26
CA GLU A 206 -21.95 -2.49 -13.91
C GLU A 206 -20.46 -2.87 -13.80
N ALA A 207 -20.07 -4.01 -14.39
CA ALA A 207 -18.68 -4.45 -14.45
C ALA A 207 -17.75 -3.49 -15.23
N ILE A 208 -18.25 -2.87 -16.31
CA ILE A 208 -17.51 -1.82 -17.04
C ILE A 208 -17.34 -0.56 -16.18
N LEU A 209 -18.33 -0.23 -15.36
CA LEU A 209 -18.29 0.91 -14.46
C LEU A 209 -17.47 0.65 -13.18
N GLY A 210 -16.87 -0.53 -13.03
CA GLY A 210 -16.11 -0.92 -11.84
C GLY A 210 -16.97 -1.08 -10.59
N ARG A 211 -18.28 -1.32 -10.76
CA ARG A 211 -19.25 -1.56 -9.68
C ARG A 211 -19.69 -3.02 -9.79
N GLY A 212 -18.94 -3.95 -9.22
CA GLY A 212 -19.26 -5.38 -9.30
C GLY A 212 -18.51 -6.16 -8.26
#